data_AF-A0AAU1QHN9-F1
#
_entry.id   AF-A0AAU1QHN9-F1
#
_cell.length_a   1.000
_cell.length_b   1.000
_cell.length_c   1.000
_cell.angle_alpha   90.00
_cell.angle_beta   90.00
_cell.angle_gamma   90.00
#
_symmetry.space_group_name_H-M   'P 1'
#
loop_
_entity.id
_entity.type
_entity.pdbx_description
1 polymer ?
#
loop_
_entity_poly.entity_id
_entity_poly.type
_entity_poly.pdbx_seq_one_letter_code
_entity_poly.pdbx_strand_id
1 'polypeptide(L)'
;MPSVVGLLEHHELASRRRVDGLREEADRIQAELAAAEEEWQEWVIARRRIETVLALDGAADAGPQGAVGARDMDTQPTSRDAAKPKTQVPVWRPGFAPSVLSVDYQRILQALADRVRLGQGPLTCQEMAAVFGMDVVPARVEALRSKAKRLVARGWLAEPTPGQFTLAPGVVGPGDGS
;
A
#
# COMPACT_ATOMS: atom_id res chain seq x y z
N MET A 1 -52.75 21.27 -0.02
CA MET A 1 -51.59 20.89 0.83
C MET A 1 -51.06 19.57 0.32
N PRO A 2 -49.76 19.42 0.04
CA PRO A 2 -49.21 18.13 -0.38
C PRO A 2 -49.37 17.11 0.75
N SER A 3 -49.75 15.88 0.38
CA SER A 3 -49.85 14.76 1.33
C SER A 3 -48.46 14.38 1.87
N VAL A 4 -48.39 13.92 3.12
CA VAL A 4 -47.17 13.41 3.74
C VAL A 4 -46.53 12.31 2.88
N VAL A 5 -47.35 11.46 2.26
CA VAL A 5 -46.89 10.40 1.34
C VAL A 5 -46.17 10.98 0.12
N GLY A 6 -46.71 12.04 -0.50
CA GLY A 6 -46.08 12.69 -1.65
C GLY A 6 -44.76 13.39 -1.31
N LEU A 7 -44.61 13.89 -0.08
CA LEU A 7 -43.35 14.47 0.39
C LEU A 7 -42.27 13.39 0.55
N LEU A 8 -42.64 12.21 1.06
CA LEU A 8 -41.75 11.06 1.19
C LEU A 8 -41.32 10.51 -0.17
N GLU A 9 -42.25 10.35 -1.11
CA GLU A 9 -41.95 9.91 -2.49
C GLU A 9 -40.99 10.88 -3.19
N HIS A 10 -41.18 12.19 -3.00
CA HIS A 10 -40.27 13.19 -3.56
C HIS A 10 -38.86 13.08 -2.96
N HIS A 11 -38.77 12.88 -1.64
CA HIS A 11 -37.48 12.70 -0.98
C HIS A 11 -36.79 11.39 -1.40
N GLU A 12 -37.55 10.30 -1.54
CA GLU A 12 -37.04 9.02 -2.02
C GLU A 12 -36.47 9.16 -3.44
N LEU A 13 -37.22 9.78 -4.36
CA LEU A 13 -36.77 10.00 -5.73
C LEU A 13 -35.52 10.89 -5.79
N ALA A 14 -35.47 11.95 -4.97
CA ALA A 14 -34.28 12.79 -4.86
C ALA A 14 -33.07 12.00 -4.34
N SER A 15 -33.28 11.11 -3.38
CA SER A 15 -32.23 10.25 -2.82
C SER A 15 -31.74 9.23 -3.85
N ARG A 16 -32.65 8.58 -4.59
CA ARG A 16 -32.30 7.65 -5.67
C ARG A 16 -31.47 8.32 -6.76
N ARG A 17 -31.90 9.49 -7.25
CA ARG A 17 -31.13 10.28 -8.23
C ARG A 17 -29.74 10.64 -7.74
N ARG A 18 -29.60 11.00 -6.45
CA ARG A 18 -28.29 11.29 -5.86
C ARG A 18 -27.40 10.04 -5.81
N VAL A 19 -27.96 8.89 -5.45
CA VAL A 19 -27.23 7.62 -5.44
C VAL A 19 -26.79 7.24 -6.85
N ASP A 20 -27.66 7.37 -7.85
CA ASP A 20 -27.33 7.02 -9.22
C ASP A 20 -26.25 7.95 -9.79
N GLY A 21 -26.34 9.26 -9.55
CA GLY A 21 -25.27 10.20 -9.95
C GLY A 21 -23.93 9.91 -9.26
N LEU A 22 -23.93 9.46 -7.99
CA LEU A 22 -22.71 9.04 -7.30
C LEU A 22 -22.12 7.74 -7.88
N ARG A 23 -22.96 6.83 -8.37
CA ARG A 23 -22.51 5.60 -9.05
C ARG A 23 -21.87 5.93 -10.39
N GLU A 24 -22.49 6.80 -11.18
CA GLU A 24 -21.94 7.26 -12.46
C GLU A 24 -20.57 7.93 -12.28
N GLU A 25 -20.40 8.77 -11.26
CA GLU A 25 -19.10 9.37 -10.95
C GLU A 25 -18.07 8.33 -10.49
N ALA A 26 -18.50 7.36 -9.67
CA ALA A 26 -17.62 6.27 -9.26
C ALA A 26 -17.13 5.44 -10.46
N ASP A 27 -18.02 5.13 -11.40
CA ASP A 27 -17.69 4.39 -12.63
C ASP A 27 -16.73 5.20 -13.52
N ARG A 28 -16.93 6.53 -13.63
CA ARG A 28 -16.01 7.43 -14.34
C ARG A 28 -14.62 7.41 -13.73
N ILE A 29 -14.53 7.62 -12.42
CA ILE A 29 -13.25 7.62 -11.69
C ILE A 29 -12.56 6.25 -11.81
N GLN A 30 -13.31 5.15 -11.77
CA GLN A 30 -12.76 3.80 -11.97
C GLN A 30 -12.19 3.62 -13.38
N ALA A 31 -12.84 4.16 -14.41
CA ALA A 31 -12.33 4.13 -15.78
C ALA A 31 -11.04 4.95 -15.94
N GLU A 32 -10.99 6.17 -15.38
CA GLU A 32 -9.79 7.01 -15.38
C GLU A 32 -8.62 6.33 -14.63
N LEU A 33 -8.92 5.72 -13.48
CA LEU A 33 -7.92 4.97 -12.73
C LEU A 33 -7.38 3.78 -13.53
N ALA A 34 -8.26 3.02 -14.20
CA ALA A 34 -7.85 1.89 -15.02
C ALA A 34 -6.92 2.33 -16.17
N ALA A 35 -7.22 3.44 -16.83
CA ALA A 35 -6.37 4.02 -17.87
C ALA A 35 -5.00 4.46 -17.32
N ALA A 36 -4.98 5.14 -16.18
CA ALA A 36 -3.72 5.56 -15.54
C ALA A 36 -2.87 4.36 -15.08
N GLU A 37 -3.51 3.28 -14.60
CA GLU A 37 -2.81 2.04 -14.25
C GLU A 37 -2.19 1.35 -15.47
N GLU A 38 -2.87 1.39 -16.62
CA GLU A 38 -2.36 0.83 -17.88
C GLU A 38 -1.14 1.62 -18.37
N GLU A 39 -1.25 2.96 -18.45
CA GLU A 39 -0.12 3.82 -18.82
C GLU A 39 1.08 3.60 -17.90
N TRP A 40 0.86 3.54 -16.58
CA TRP A 40 1.92 3.27 -15.62
C TRP A 40 2.58 1.88 -15.85
N GLN A 41 1.79 0.86 -16.20
CA GLN A 41 2.34 -0.46 -16.51
C GLN A 41 3.22 -0.45 -17.76
N GLU A 42 2.85 0.32 -18.78
CA GLU A 42 3.69 0.49 -19.98
C GLU A 42 5.04 1.09 -19.62
N TRP A 43 5.08 2.10 -18.75
CA TRP A 43 6.32 2.70 -18.26
C TRP A 43 7.17 1.71 -17.44
N VAL A 44 6.54 0.88 -16.59
CA VAL A 44 7.24 -0.17 -15.85
C VAL A 44 7.87 -1.19 -16.81
N ILE A 45 7.14 -1.58 -17.86
CA ILE A 45 7.65 -2.49 -18.90
C ILE A 45 8.82 -1.84 -19.65
N ALA A 46 8.70 -0.57 -20.04
CA ALA A 46 9.76 0.16 -20.73
C ALA A 46 11.03 0.23 -19.88
N ARG A 47 10.91 0.57 -18.58
CA ARG A 47 12.05 0.59 -17.65
C ARG A 47 12.74 -0.79 -17.55
N ARG A 48 11.96 -1.86 -17.39
CA ARG A 48 12.50 -3.24 -17.32
C ARG A 48 13.24 -3.64 -18.60
N ARG A 49 12.74 -3.21 -19.76
CA ARG A 49 13.42 -3.44 -21.05
C ARG A 49 14.78 -2.71 -21.10
N ILE A 50 14.83 -1.46 -20.66
CA ILE A 50 16.08 -0.69 -20.56
C ILE A 50 17.08 -1.38 -19.63
N GLU A 51 16.64 -1.80 -18.43
CA GLU A 51 17.48 -2.56 -17.48
C GLU A 51 18.06 -3.85 -18.11
N THR A 52 17.28 -4.52 -18.95
CA THR A 52 17.72 -5.75 -19.64
C THR A 52 18.82 -5.46 -20.68
N VAL A 53 18.68 -4.37 -21.45
CA VAL A 53 19.70 -3.95 -22.43
C VAL A 53 21.00 -3.58 -21.71
N LEU A 54 20.91 -2.78 -20.65
CA LEU A 54 22.09 -2.38 -19.85
C LEU A 54 22.81 -3.58 -19.22
N ALA A 55 22.06 -4.60 -18.79
CA ALA A 55 22.63 -5.83 -18.24
C ALA A 55 23.34 -6.69 -19.30
N LEU A 56 22.86 -6.66 -20.56
CA LEU A 56 23.49 -7.37 -21.67
C LEU A 56 24.83 -6.71 -22.07
N ASP A 57 24.87 -5.37 -22.10
CA ASP A 57 26.09 -4.62 -22.38
C ASP A 57 27.14 -4.82 -21.27
N GLY A 58 26.74 -4.82 -20.01
CA GLY A 58 27.64 -5.07 -18.88
C GLY A 58 28.25 -6.48 -18.83
N ALA A 59 27.62 -7.47 -19.46
CA ALA A 59 28.17 -8.83 -19.59
C ALA A 59 29.17 -8.95 -20.75
N ALA A 60 29.10 -8.08 -21.75
CA ALA A 60 30.04 -8.05 -22.87
C ALA A 60 31.39 -7.40 -22.50
N ASP A 61 31.43 -6.54 -21.47
CA ASP A 61 32.66 -5.97 -20.90
C ASP A 61 33.39 -6.91 -19.92
N ALA A 62 32.81 -8.07 -19.58
CA ALA A 62 33.49 -9.12 -18.83
C ALA A 62 34.30 -10.02 -19.78
N GLY A 63 35.45 -9.52 -20.23
CA GLY A 63 36.44 -10.33 -20.94
C GLY A 63 36.89 -11.56 -20.12
N PRO A 64 37.35 -12.65 -20.78
CA PRO A 64 37.66 -13.91 -20.11
C PRO A 64 38.93 -13.77 -19.27
N GLN A 65 38.79 -13.52 -17.97
CA GLN A 65 39.88 -13.68 -17.01
C GLN A 65 39.84 -15.09 -16.43
N GLY A 66 40.76 -15.90 -16.95
CA GLY A 66 41.09 -17.20 -16.41
C GLY A 66 41.68 -17.10 -15.01
N ALA A 67 41.03 -17.82 -14.10
CA ALA A 67 41.60 -18.78 -13.16
C ALA A 67 42.47 -18.31 -11.96
N VAL A 68 41.99 -18.78 -10.81
CA VAL A 68 42.67 -19.23 -9.58
C VAL A 68 42.86 -18.20 -8.46
N GLY A 69 42.15 -18.46 -7.34
CA GLY A 69 42.49 -17.92 -6.02
C GLY A 69 41.39 -18.10 -4.99
N ALA A 70 41.40 -19.22 -4.26
CA ALA A 70 40.50 -19.49 -3.14
C ALA A 70 40.75 -18.55 -1.94
N ARG A 71 39.68 -18.06 -1.29
CA ARG A 71 39.41 -18.18 0.17
C ARG A 71 38.20 -17.35 0.63
N ASP A 72 37.31 -18.09 1.30
CA ASP A 72 36.41 -17.81 2.43
C ASP A 72 35.68 -16.48 2.68
N MET A 73 34.41 -16.73 3.02
CA MET A 73 33.47 -16.02 3.89
C MET A 73 32.64 -14.86 3.34
N ASP A 74 31.36 -15.21 3.24
CA ASP A 74 30.19 -14.49 3.75
C ASP A 74 29.78 -13.23 2.99
N THR A 75 28.78 -13.38 2.12
CA THR A 75 27.67 -12.42 1.94
C THR A 75 26.60 -13.11 1.08
N GLN A 76 25.48 -13.48 1.70
CA GLN A 76 24.21 -13.65 0.99
C GLN A 76 23.75 -12.25 0.52
N PRO A 77 23.15 -12.09 -0.68
CA PRO A 77 21.69 -12.02 -0.67
C PRO A 77 21.03 -12.65 -1.91
N THR A 78 20.13 -13.58 -1.59
CA THR A 78 18.72 -13.64 -2.00
C THR A 78 18.26 -12.96 -3.30
N SER A 79 17.37 -13.72 -3.97
CA SER A 79 16.12 -13.25 -4.58
C SER A 79 16.14 -13.03 -6.10
N ARG A 80 16.49 -14.07 -6.86
CA ARG A 80 15.80 -14.32 -8.15
C ARG A 80 14.60 -15.20 -7.90
N ASP A 81 13.46 -14.59 -7.61
CA ASP A 81 12.19 -15.18 -8.02
C ASP A 81 11.07 -14.13 -8.03
N ALA A 82 10.08 -14.44 -8.85
CA ALA A 82 8.71 -13.95 -8.88
C ALA A 82 8.42 -12.77 -9.81
N ALA A 83 7.82 -13.18 -10.93
CA ALA A 83 6.92 -12.40 -11.74
C ALA A 83 5.68 -11.86 -10.96
N LYS A 84 5.07 -10.83 -11.56
CA LYS A 84 3.66 -10.35 -11.41
C LYS A 84 3.39 -9.45 -10.18
N PRO A 85 2.17 -8.89 -10.00
CA PRO A 85 1.33 -8.01 -10.83
C PRO A 85 0.85 -6.77 -10.02
N LYS A 86 -0.04 -5.93 -10.59
CA LYS A 86 -0.87 -4.88 -9.96
C LYS A 86 -0.91 -4.85 -8.42
N THR A 87 -0.52 -3.71 -7.82
CA THR A 87 -1.01 -3.26 -6.50
C THR A 87 -0.91 -4.27 -5.35
N GLN A 88 0.18 -5.04 -5.29
CA GLN A 88 0.50 -5.84 -4.11
C GLN A 88 1.41 -5.04 -3.17
N VAL A 89 0.97 -4.86 -1.92
CA VAL A 89 1.83 -4.44 -0.81
C VAL A 89 3.01 -5.41 -0.75
N PRO A 90 4.25 -5.03 -1.07
CA PRO A 90 5.39 -5.94 -1.01
C PRO A 90 5.52 -6.57 0.38
N VAL A 91 6.07 -7.78 0.48
CA VAL A 91 6.42 -8.34 1.79
C VAL A 91 7.54 -7.49 2.38
N TRP A 92 7.38 -7.04 3.61
CA TRP A 92 8.35 -6.22 4.31
C TRP A 92 9.68 -6.94 4.45
N ARG A 93 10.78 -6.22 4.21
CA ARG A 93 12.16 -6.66 4.39
C ARG A 93 13.00 -5.50 4.94
N PRO A 94 14.05 -5.77 5.72
CA PRO A 94 15.01 -4.74 6.13
C PRO A 94 15.51 -3.94 4.91
N GLY A 95 15.55 -2.61 5.03
CA GLY A 95 15.95 -1.69 3.95
C GLY A 95 14.83 -1.20 3.02
N PHE A 96 13.58 -1.67 3.18
CA PHE A 96 12.44 -1.12 2.44
C PHE A 96 11.97 0.20 3.03
N ALA A 97 12.01 1.27 2.24
CA ALA A 97 11.41 2.55 2.60
C ALA A 97 9.88 2.47 2.52
N PRO A 98 9.14 3.21 3.37
CA PRO A 98 7.69 3.33 3.28
C PRO A 98 7.20 3.80 1.89
N SER A 99 8.03 4.55 1.17
CA SER A 99 7.75 5.08 -0.18
C SER A 99 7.47 4.01 -1.24
N VAL A 100 7.82 2.75 -0.99
CA VAL A 100 7.50 1.62 -1.89
C VAL A 100 6.01 1.26 -1.84
N LEU A 101 5.30 1.65 -0.79
CA LEU A 101 3.86 1.46 -0.67
C LEU A 101 3.10 2.58 -1.37
N SER A 102 1.81 2.37 -1.70
CA SER A 102 0.96 3.49 -2.15
C SER A 102 0.75 4.51 -1.03
N VAL A 103 0.42 5.76 -1.42
CA VAL A 103 0.23 6.90 -0.50
C VAL A 103 -0.75 6.57 0.63
N ASP A 104 -1.81 5.82 0.34
CA ASP A 104 -2.79 5.37 1.33
C ASP A 104 -2.17 4.50 2.44
N TYR A 105 -1.31 3.55 2.07
CA TYR A 105 -0.63 2.69 3.04
C TYR A 105 0.49 3.45 3.77
N GLN A 106 1.17 4.38 3.08
CA GLN A 106 2.15 5.27 3.71
C GLN A 106 1.50 6.11 4.81
N ARG A 107 0.29 6.65 4.58
CA ARG A 107 -0.45 7.43 5.58
C ARG A 107 -0.79 6.60 6.82
N ILE A 108 -1.13 5.32 6.65
CA ILE A 108 -1.37 4.37 7.76
C ILE A 108 -0.08 4.12 8.54
N LEU A 109 1.04 3.86 7.85
CA LEU A 109 2.33 3.69 8.51
C LEU A 109 2.74 4.95 9.28
N GLN A 110 2.56 6.13 8.70
CA GLN A 110 2.94 7.40 9.30
C GLN A 110 2.16 7.67 10.59
N ALA A 111 0.83 7.47 10.58
CA ALA A 111 0.02 7.66 11.78
C ALA A 111 0.41 6.70 12.92
N LEU A 112 0.77 5.46 12.58
CA LEU A 112 1.26 4.49 13.55
C LEU A 112 2.69 4.81 14.02
N ALA A 113 3.55 5.31 13.14
CA ALA A 113 4.88 5.81 13.49
C ALA A 113 4.82 6.99 14.46
N ASP A 114 3.89 7.91 14.24
CA ASP A 114 3.66 9.06 15.12
C ASP A 114 3.19 8.58 16.51
N ARG A 115 2.27 7.61 16.57
CA ARG A 115 1.85 7.01 17.85
C ARG A 115 3.00 6.33 18.59
N VAL A 116 3.84 5.58 17.89
CA VAL A 116 5.03 4.94 18.48
C VAL A 116 6.01 5.99 19.00
N ARG A 117 6.31 7.03 18.22
CA ARG A 117 7.17 8.15 18.63
C ARG A 117 6.65 8.88 19.87
N LEU A 118 5.33 9.04 19.96
CA LEU A 118 4.67 9.72 21.08
C LEU A 118 4.39 8.77 22.27
N GLY A 119 4.74 7.48 22.18
CA GLY A 119 4.48 6.50 23.23
C GLY A 119 2.99 6.19 23.46
N GLN A 120 2.13 6.45 22.46
CA GLN A 120 0.66 6.44 22.59
C GLN A 120 0.00 5.08 22.29
N GLY A 121 0.75 3.98 22.33
CA GLY A 121 0.25 2.61 22.15
C GLY A 121 -0.32 2.31 20.75
N PRO A 122 -0.88 1.10 20.55
CA PRO A 122 -1.51 0.67 19.30
C PRO A 122 -2.74 1.51 18.93
N LEU A 123 -3.07 1.59 17.63
CA LEU A 123 -4.20 2.34 17.10
C LEU A 123 -5.30 1.42 16.57
N THR A 124 -6.56 1.73 16.86
CA THR A 124 -7.72 1.05 16.27
C THR A 124 -8.10 1.63 14.90
N CYS A 125 -8.87 0.89 14.10
CA CYS A 125 -9.38 1.41 12.82
C CYS A 125 -10.32 2.63 12.98
N GLN A 126 -11.05 2.73 14.09
CA GLN A 126 -11.93 3.87 14.35
C GLN A 126 -11.11 5.13 14.67
N GLU A 127 -10.10 5.00 15.52
CA GLU A 127 -9.18 6.10 15.81
C GLU A 127 -8.39 6.50 14.56
N MET A 128 -8.00 5.53 13.73
CA MET A 128 -7.32 5.80 12.46
C MET A 128 -8.23 6.60 11.50
N ALA A 129 -9.53 6.27 11.42
CA ALA A 129 -10.49 7.06 10.66
C ALA A 129 -10.59 8.50 11.21
N ALA A 130 -10.66 8.67 12.53
CA ALA A 130 -10.71 9.98 13.18
C ALA A 130 -9.43 10.80 12.92
N VAL A 131 -8.25 10.19 13.03
CA VAL A 131 -6.95 10.83 12.74
C VAL A 131 -6.87 11.29 11.28
N PHE A 132 -7.47 10.54 10.36
CA PHE A 132 -7.52 10.92 8.95
C PHE A 132 -8.63 11.93 8.60
N GLY A 133 -9.38 12.42 9.59
CA GLY A 133 -10.52 13.31 9.35
C GLY A 133 -11.65 12.65 8.55
N MET A 134 -11.75 11.32 8.60
CA MET A 134 -12.79 10.56 7.93
C MET A 134 -14.00 10.38 8.86
N ASP A 135 -15.20 10.31 8.28
CA ASP A 135 -16.37 9.90 9.02
C ASP A 135 -16.18 8.48 9.59
N VAL A 136 -16.45 8.31 10.89
CA VAL A 136 -16.34 7.01 11.57
C VAL A 136 -17.58 6.17 11.29
N VAL A 137 -17.78 5.82 10.01
CA VAL A 137 -18.87 4.96 9.55
C VAL A 137 -18.37 3.53 9.30
N PRO A 138 -19.21 2.49 9.50
CA PRO A 138 -18.79 1.09 9.41
C PRO A 138 -18.04 0.74 8.12
N ALA A 139 -18.50 1.25 6.98
CA ALA A 139 -17.87 1.00 5.68
C ALA A 139 -16.42 1.50 5.60
N ARG A 140 -16.13 2.70 6.14
CA ARG A 140 -14.77 3.28 6.13
C ARG A 140 -13.86 2.59 7.13
N VAL A 141 -14.38 2.25 8.31
CA VAL A 141 -13.66 1.49 9.34
C VAL A 141 -13.28 0.11 8.79
N GLU A 142 -14.17 -0.55 8.06
CA GLU A 142 -13.90 -1.86 7.45
C GLU A 142 -12.90 -1.78 6.30
N ALA A 143 -12.97 -0.71 5.48
CA ALA A 143 -11.96 -0.45 4.45
C ALA A 143 -10.55 -0.26 5.05
N LEU A 144 -10.44 0.50 6.14
CA LEU A 144 -9.18 0.66 6.87
C LEU A 144 -8.72 -0.65 7.50
N ARG A 145 -9.64 -1.44 8.09
CA ARG A 145 -9.34 -2.77 8.63
C ARG A 145 -8.76 -3.69 7.57
N SER A 146 -9.37 -3.74 6.39
CA SER A 146 -8.89 -4.55 5.26
C SER A 146 -7.50 -4.12 4.80
N LYS A 147 -7.22 -2.81 4.74
CA LYS A 147 -5.88 -2.27 4.41
C LYS A 147 -4.84 -2.61 5.50
N ALA A 148 -5.18 -2.41 6.77
CA ALA A 148 -4.30 -2.70 7.90
C ALA A 148 -3.98 -4.19 7.99
N LYS A 149 -4.98 -5.07 7.86
CA LYS A 149 -4.78 -6.54 7.82
C LYS A 149 -3.87 -6.97 6.68
N ARG A 150 -3.95 -6.33 5.51
CA ARG A 150 -3.03 -6.60 4.40
C ARG A 150 -1.60 -6.21 4.74
N LEU A 151 -1.39 -5.08 5.40
CA LEU A 151 -0.06 -4.66 5.87
C LEU A 151 0.49 -5.62 6.94
N VAL A 152 -0.36 -6.12 7.84
CA VAL A 152 0.00 -7.15 8.84
C VAL A 152 0.43 -8.44 8.17
N ALA A 153 -0.36 -8.95 7.22
CA ALA A 153 -0.04 -10.17 6.47
C ALA A 153 1.29 -10.07 5.67
N ARG A 154 1.74 -8.84 5.40
CA ARG A 154 2.99 -8.56 4.68
C ARG A 154 4.13 -8.12 5.62
N GLY A 155 3.93 -8.13 6.93
CA GLY A 155 4.97 -7.82 7.91
C GLY A 155 5.28 -6.33 8.11
N TRP A 156 4.46 -5.43 7.57
CA TRP A 156 4.63 -3.98 7.78
C TRP A 156 4.03 -3.50 9.12
N LEU A 157 2.97 -4.16 9.56
CA LEU A 157 2.28 -3.87 10.82
C LEU A 157 2.24 -5.13 11.69
N ALA A 158 2.08 -4.92 12.98
CA ALA A 158 1.74 -5.95 13.95
C ALA A 158 0.34 -5.70 14.53
N GLU A 159 -0.35 -6.77 14.86
CA GLU A 159 -1.66 -6.73 15.53
C GLU A 159 -1.54 -7.40 16.90
N PRO A 160 -1.10 -6.66 17.95
CA PRO A 160 -0.93 -7.22 19.29
C PRO A 160 -2.24 -7.69 19.91
N THR A 161 -3.36 -7.08 19.52
CA THR A 161 -4.71 -7.44 19.97
C THR A 161 -5.65 -7.32 18.78
N PRO A 162 -6.66 -8.21 18.63
CA PRO A 162 -7.59 -8.13 17.51
C PRO A 162 -8.17 -6.73 17.33
N GLY A 163 -7.92 -6.13 16.16
CA GLY A 163 -8.40 -4.78 15.80
C GLY A 163 -7.54 -3.61 16.30
N GLN A 164 -6.41 -3.86 16.96
CA GLN A 164 -5.41 -2.87 17.32
C GLN A 164 -4.13 -3.09 16.52
N PHE A 165 -3.63 -2.05 15.86
CA PHE A 165 -2.48 -2.14 14.98
C PHE A 165 -1.34 -1.27 15.50
N THR A 166 -0.11 -1.75 15.37
CA THR A 166 1.11 -1.00 15.63
C THR A 166 2.14 -1.29 14.54
N LEU A 167 3.21 -0.51 14.46
CA LEU A 167 4.29 -0.81 13.53
C LEU A 167 4.94 -2.15 13.87
N ALA A 168 5.31 -2.92 12.84
CA ALA A 168 6.09 -4.13 13.07
C ALA A 168 7.47 -3.76 13.67
N PRO A 169 8.03 -4.57 14.60
CA PRO A 169 9.26 -4.23 15.30
C PRO A 169 10.47 -3.93 14.41
N GLY A 170 10.53 -4.50 13.20
CA GLY A 170 11.61 -4.22 12.24
C GLY A 170 11.40 -2.99 11.35
N VAL A 171 10.17 -2.49 11.25
CA VAL A 171 9.81 -1.29 10.46
C VAL A 171 10.15 -0.01 11.23
N VAL A 172 9.99 -0.06 12.56
CA VAL A 172 10.63 0.89 13.46
C VAL A 172 12.11 0.56 13.39
N GLY A 173 12.90 1.33 12.63
CA GLY A 173 14.32 1.01 12.43
C GLY A 173 15.04 0.72 13.76
N PRO A 174 16.13 -0.07 13.76
CA PRO A 174 16.94 -0.20 14.95
C PRO A 174 17.35 1.20 15.38
N GLY A 175 16.85 1.65 16.52
CA GLY A 175 17.50 2.73 17.25
C GLY A 175 18.94 2.30 17.47
N ASP A 176 19.85 3.24 17.21
CA ASP A 176 21.29 3.09 17.30
C ASP A 176 21.72 2.18 18.47
N GLY A 177 22.52 1.18 18.15
CA GLY A 177 23.00 0.19 19.11
C GLY A 177 24.23 -0.54 18.61
N SER A 178 25.31 0.19 18.29
CA SER A 178 26.56 0.20 19.08
C SER A 178 27.68 0.95 18.36
#